data_AF-A0A0F9CQX4-F1
#
_entry.id   AF-A0A0F9CQX4-F1
#
_cell.length_a   1.000
_cell.length_b   1.000
_cell.length_c   1.000
_cell.angle_alpha   90.00
_cell.angle_beta   90.00
_cell.angle_gamma   90.00
#
_symmetry.space_group_name_H-M   'P 1'
#
loop_
_entity.id
_entity.type
_entity.pdbx_description
1 polymer ?
#
loop_
_entity_poly.entity_id
_entity_poly.type
_entity_poly.pdbx_seq_one_letter_code
_entity_poly.pdbx_strand_id
1 'polypeptide(L)'
;RAYHFSQTLGGSFEDLVQEGAVASLEAELNYDPTKNTKLSTWIWWSIERRMRVFCERENRTPHYFNEPPDLPDNRDIIEFLDFMDSAPHDVQVIYELVLSAPEEFAGYNPHECRRMLKKTLRGIGWSIDRAHEAIQDAKYWLNNTSPALTRSPSLS
;
A
#
# COMPACT_ATOMS: atom_id res chain seq x y z
N ARG A 1 9.21 11.56 7.80
CA ARG A 1 9.17 11.27 6.34
C ARG A 1 9.26 9.78 6.06
N ALA A 2 10.20 9.05 6.67
CA ALA A 2 10.21 7.59 6.71
C ALA A 2 8.83 6.99 7.08
N TYR A 3 8.16 7.55 8.08
CA TYR A 3 6.79 7.16 8.47
C TYR A 3 5.77 7.30 7.34
N HIS A 4 5.85 8.36 6.53
CA HIS A 4 4.96 8.51 5.38
C HIS A 4 5.31 7.49 4.28
N PHE A 5 6.59 7.21 4.06
CA PHE A 5 7.03 6.19 3.10
C PHE A 5 6.55 4.79 3.50
N SER A 6 6.72 4.38 4.76
CA SER A 6 6.24 3.08 5.24
C SER A 6 4.72 2.93 5.08
N GLN A 7 3.96 4.01 5.31
CA GLN A 7 2.50 4.00 5.14
C GLN A 7 2.01 4.03 3.68
N THR A 8 2.85 4.45 2.72
CA THR A 8 2.40 4.67 1.33
C THR A 8 3.05 3.76 0.30
N LEU A 9 4.31 3.38 0.49
CA LEU A 9 5.10 2.55 -0.42
C LEU A 9 5.51 1.20 0.21
N GLY A 10 5.27 1.02 1.51
CA GLY A 10 5.68 -0.15 2.27
C GLY A 10 7.11 -0.05 2.80
N GLY A 11 7.60 -1.16 3.36
CA GLY A 11 8.90 -1.28 3.99
C GLY A 11 8.90 -0.95 5.49
N SER A 12 9.86 -1.55 6.21
CA SER A 12 10.04 -1.32 7.64
C SER A 12 10.39 0.15 7.91
N PHE A 13 9.72 0.75 8.90
CA PHE A 13 10.02 2.12 9.32
C PHE A 13 11.47 2.28 9.77
N GLU A 14 12.00 1.28 10.49
CA GLU A 14 13.37 1.28 11.01
C GLU A 14 14.39 1.24 9.89
N ASP A 15 14.19 0.39 8.88
CA ASP A 15 15.06 0.29 7.71
C ASP A 15 15.04 1.58 6.88
N LEU A 16 13.86 2.18 6.71
CA LEU A 16 13.74 3.47 6.02
C LEU A 16 14.46 4.59 6.77
N VAL A 17 14.42 4.60 8.10
CA VAL A 17 15.19 5.56 8.90
C VAL A 17 16.69 5.35 8.70
N GLN A 18 17.17 4.11 8.71
CA GLN A 18 18.58 3.78 8.48
C GLN A 18 19.04 4.19 7.06
N GLU A 19 18.29 3.82 6.02
CA GLU A 19 18.59 4.19 4.63
C GLU A 19 18.57 5.72 4.44
N GLY A 20 17.65 6.41 5.13
CA GLY A 20 17.64 7.87 5.15
C GLY A 20 18.87 8.48 5.79
N ALA A 21 19.33 7.93 6.91
CA ALA A 21 20.55 8.38 7.58
C ALA A 21 21.78 8.18 6.68
N VAL A 22 21.92 7.00 6.07
CA VAL A 22 23.01 6.70 5.12
C VAL A 22 23.00 7.68 3.95
N ALA A 23 21.83 7.88 3.32
CA ALA A 23 21.70 8.80 2.19
C ALA A 23 22.04 10.25 2.56
N SER A 24 21.76 10.67 3.80
CA SER A 24 22.07 12.02 4.26
C SER A 24 23.59 12.26 4.35
N LEU A 25 24.32 11.30 4.91
CA LEU A 25 25.78 11.32 5.02
C LEU A 25 26.45 11.26 3.63
N GLU A 26 25.98 10.36 2.76
CA GLU A 26 26.48 10.25 1.39
C GLU A 26 26.23 11.53 0.58
N ALA A 27 25.08 12.17 0.78
CA ALA A 27 24.73 13.41 0.07
C ALA A 27 25.60 14.59 0.52
N GLU A 28 25.94 14.67 1.80
CA GLU A 28 26.84 15.70 2.33
C GLU A 28 28.24 15.55 1.74
N LEU A 29 28.78 14.33 1.68
CA LEU A 29 30.10 14.04 1.12
C LEU A 29 30.21 14.32 -0.38
N ASN A 30 29.11 14.10 -1.13
CA ASN A 30 29.09 14.26 -2.59
C ASN A 30 28.45 15.58 -3.05
N TYR A 31 28.20 16.50 -2.12
CA TYR A 31 27.58 17.78 -2.46
C TYR A 31 28.53 18.66 -3.26
N ASP A 32 28.02 19.20 -4.37
CA ASP A 32 28.73 20.13 -5.23
C ASP A 32 28.05 21.51 -5.19
N PRO A 33 28.65 22.52 -4.52
CA PRO A 33 28.06 23.86 -4.42
C PRO A 33 27.99 24.59 -5.76
N THR A 34 28.72 24.15 -6.79
CA THR A 34 28.70 24.80 -8.11
C THR A 34 27.42 24.52 -8.89
N LYS A 35 26.64 23.50 -8.50
CA LYS A 35 25.38 23.10 -9.15
C LYS A 35 24.16 23.94 -8.77
N ASN A 36 24.38 25.12 -8.17
CA ASN A 36 23.36 26.11 -7.82
C ASN A 36 22.13 25.53 -7.07
N THR A 37 22.37 24.52 -6.23
CA THR A 37 21.35 23.85 -5.41
C THR A 37 21.77 23.95 -3.97
N LYS A 38 20.87 24.30 -3.05
CA LYS A 38 21.19 24.37 -1.61
C LYS A 38 21.51 22.97 -1.07
N LEU A 39 22.48 22.86 -0.18
CA LEU A 39 22.86 21.59 0.48
C LEU A 39 21.65 20.87 1.10
N SER A 40 20.79 21.59 1.83
CA SER A 40 19.58 21.02 2.44
C SER A 40 18.62 20.44 1.40
N THR A 41 18.47 21.10 0.25
CA THR A 41 17.70 20.58 -0.88
C THR A 41 18.36 19.33 -1.44
N TRP A 42 19.66 19.34 -1.68
CA TRP A 42 20.39 18.18 -2.19
C TRP A 42 20.28 16.94 -1.28
N ILE A 43 20.46 17.12 0.03
CA ILE A 43 20.30 16.07 1.03
C ILE A 43 18.86 15.53 1.01
N TRP A 44 17.88 16.42 0.98
CA TRP A 44 16.47 16.04 0.92
C TRP A 44 16.14 15.17 -0.30
N TRP A 45 16.61 15.56 -1.48
CA TRP A 45 16.39 14.79 -2.72
C TRP A 45 17.07 13.43 -2.66
N SER A 46 18.26 13.36 -2.08
CA SER A 46 19.04 12.13 -1.95
C SER A 46 18.36 11.13 -1.01
N ILE A 47 17.87 11.61 0.14
CA ILE A 47 17.10 10.79 1.10
C ILE A 47 15.84 10.23 0.44
N GLU A 48 15.05 11.09 -0.22
CA GLU A 48 13.80 10.67 -0.85
C GLU A 48 14.03 9.63 -1.95
N ARG A 49 15.05 9.86 -2.79
CA ARG A 49 15.42 8.92 -3.84
C ARG A 49 15.86 7.58 -3.26
N ARG A 50 16.70 7.57 -2.22
CA ARG A 50 17.19 6.34 -1.59
C ARG A 50 16.05 5.53 -0.99
N MET A 51 15.18 6.16 -0.20
CA MET A 51 14.01 5.50 0.40
C MET A 51 13.08 4.90 -0.66
N ARG A 52 12.82 5.63 -1.74
CA ARG A 52 11.99 5.14 -2.85
C ARG A 52 12.59 3.91 -3.51
N VAL A 53 13.87 3.96 -3.85
CA VAL A 53 14.59 2.83 -4.47
C VAL A 53 14.62 1.63 -3.54
N PHE A 54 14.76 1.85 -2.23
CA PHE A 54 14.69 0.79 -1.22
C PHE A 54 13.33 0.09 -1.25
N CYS A 55 12.22 0.83 -1.13
CA CYS A 55 10.87 0.26 -1.20
C CYS A 55 10.63 -0.48 -2.53
N GLU A 56 11.05 0.11 -3.66
CA GLU A 56 10.92 -0.52 -4.97
C GLU A 56 11.72 -1.83 -5.07
N ARG A 57 12.92 -1.89 -4.46
CA ARG A 57 13.75 -3.11 -4.42
C ARG A 57 13.12 -4.17 -3.53
N GLU A 58 12.66 -3.79 -2.35
CA GLU A 58 12.01 -4.69 -1.40
C GLU A 58 10.76 -5.33 -2.03
N ASN A 59 9.91 -4.51 -2.66
CA ASN A 59 8.72 -4.98 -3.38
C ASN A 59 9.04 -5.85 -4.61
N ARG A 60 10.23 -5.71 -5.22
CA ARG A 60 10.67 -6.51 -6.38
C ARG A 60 11.42 -7.77 -6.02
N THR A 61 11.94 -7.88 -4.80
CA THR A 61 12.69 -9.05 -4.38
C THR A 61 11.66 -10.12 -4.05
N PRO A 62 11.54 -11.20 -4.83
CA PRO A 62 10.65 -12.29 -4.46
C PRO A 62 11.20 -12.84 -3.15
N HIS A 63 10.37 -12.88 -2.11
CA HIS A 63 10.70 -13.59 -0.90
C HIS A 63 10.78 -15.10 -1.25
N TYR A 64 11.93 -15.53 -1.78
CA TYR A 64 12.20 -16.93 -2.13
C TYR A 64 12.32 -17.83 -0.89
N PHE A 65 12.23 -17.25 0.30
CA PHE A 65 12.09 -17.94 1.60
C PHE A 65 10.69 -17.77 2.19
N ASN A 66 9.65 -17.70 1.35
CA ASN A 66 8.34 -18.05 1.84
C ASN A 66 8.38 -19.55 2.13
N GLU A 67 8.47 -19.89 3.42
CA GLU A 67 7.78 -21.08 3.94
C GLU A 67 6.47 -21.20 3.16
N PRO A 68 6.14 -22.37 2.56
CA PRO A 68 4.90 -22.51 1.80
C PRO A 68 3.80 -21.88 2.64
N PRO A 69 3.03 -20.90 2.10
CA PRO A 69 2.06 -20.19 2.92
C PRO A 69 1.27 -21.26 3.64
N ASP A 70 1.29 -21.23 4.98
CA ASP A 70 0.43 -22.09 5.77
C ASP A 70 -0.93 -21.96 5.10
N LEU A 71 -1.45 -23.08 4.61
CA LEU A 71 -2.79 -23.08 4.04
C LEU A 71 -3.65 -22.42 5.11
N PRO A 72 -4.34 -21.31 4.78
CA PRO A 72 -5.05 -20.54 5.79
C PRO A 72 -5.91 -21.52 6.59
N ASP A 73 -5.80 -21.47 7.91
CA ASP A 73 -6.61 -22.34 8.76
C ASP A 73 -8.06 -22.09 8.32
N ASN A 74 -8.88 -23.14 8.28
CA ASN A 74 -10.30 -23.00 7.97
C ASN A 74 -10.94 -21.91 8.84
N ARG A 75 -10.41 -21.69 10.06
CA ARG A 75 -10.78 -20.57 10.92
C ARG A 75 -10.52 -19.19 10.29
N ASP A 76 -9.36 -18.96 9.67
CA ASP A 76 -9.03 -17.66 9.06
C ASP A 76 -9.92 -17.38 7.84
N ILE A 77 -10.26 -18.42 7.08
CA ILE A 77 -11.20 -18.31 5.95
C ILE A 77 -12.60 -17.97 6.47
N ILE A 78 -13.07 -18.64 7.53
CA ILE A 78 -14.37 -18.37 8.15
C ILE A 78 -14.42 -16.94 8.72
N GLU A 79 -13.38 -16.51 9.45
CA GLU A 79 -13.29 -15.14 9.99
C GLU A 79 -13.33 -14.09 8.87
N PHE A 80 -12.67 -14.35 7.75
CA PHE A 80 -12.71 -13.46 6.58
C PHE A 80 -14.10 -13.41 5.94
N LEU A 81 -14.78 -14.55 5.78
CA LEU A 81 -16.13 -14.61 5.22
C LEU A 81 -17.14 -13.91 6.13
N ASP A 82 -17.10 -14.15 7.44
CA ASP A 82 -17.96 -13.45 8.41
C ASP A 82 -17.72 -11.93 8.40
N PHE A 83 -16.45 -11.53 8.27
CA PHE A 83 -16.08 -10.11 8.12
C PHE A 83 -16.68 -9.51 6.84
N MET A 84 -16.57 -10.20 5.72
CA MET A 84 -17.12 -9.77 4.44
C MET A 84 -18.65 -9.69 4.47
N ASP A 85 -19.31 -10.65 5.09
CA ASP A 85 -20.77 -10.68 5.27
C ASP A 85 -21.26 -9.53 6.17
N SER A 86 -20.43 -9.06 7.10
CA SER A 86 -20.73 -7.89 7.95
C SER A 86 -20.56 -6.53 7.25
N ALA A 87 -19.89 -6.49 6.10
CA ALA A 87 -19.62 -5.24 5.39
C ALA A 87 -20.90 -4.66 4.75
N PRO A 88 -21.00 -3.33 4.60
CA PRO A 88 -22.11 -2.71 3.86
C PRO A 88 -22.21 -3.28 2.43
N HIS A 89 -23.42 -3.46 1.92
CA HIS A 89 -23.65 -4.09 0.61
C HIS A 89 -22.82 -3.45 -0.52
N ASP A 90 -22.77 -2.13 -0.58
CA ASP A 90 -21.99 -1.42 -1.61
C ASP A 90 -20.49 -1.71 -1.51
N VAL A 91 -19.97 -1.94 -0.30
CA VAL A 91 -18.59 -2.33 -0.05
C VAL A 91 -18.34 -3.77 -0.49
N GLN A 92 -19.28 -4.69 -0.21
CA GLN A 92 -19.20 -6.09 -0.66
C GLN A 92 -19.08 -6.17 -2.17
N VAL A 93 -19.89 -5.40 -2.91
CA VAL A 93 -19.85 -5.37 -4.38
C VAL A 93 -18.48 -4.91 -4.90
N ILE A 94 -17.83 -3.94 -4.24
CA ILE A 94 -16.47 -3.52 -4.62
C ILE A 94 -15.48 -4.66 -4.46
N TYR A 95 -15.51 -5.34 -3.32
CA TYR A 95 -14.61 -6.46 -3.07
C TYR A 95 -14.86 -7.63 -4.01
N GLU A 96 -16.11 -7.98 -4.26
CA GLU A 96 -16.48 -9.04 -5.20
C GLU A 96 -15.94 -8.74 -6.61
N LEU A 97 -16.06 -7.49 -7.07
CA LEU A 97 -15.50 -7.06 -8.36
C LEU A 97 -13.97 -7.19 -8.44
N VAL A 98 -13.26 -6.88 -7.34
CA VAL A 98 -11.79 -6.98 -7.32
C VAL A 98 -11.33 -8.43 -7.16
N LEU A 99 -12.01 -9.21 -6.32
CA LEU A 99 -11.65 -10.60 -6.01
C LEU A 99 -12.03 -11.57 -7.13
N SER A 100 -13.02 -11.23 -7.97
CA SER A 100 -13.43 -12.04 -9.12
C SER A 100 -12.46 -11.95 -10.31
N ALA A 101 -11.67 -10.87 -10.40
CA ALA A 101 -10.72 -10.65 -11.49
C ALA A 101 -9.44 -9.91 -11.00
N PRO A 102 -8.70 -10.47 -10.04
CA PRO A 102 -7.55 -9.78 -9.43
C PRO A 102 -6.45 -9.45 -10.46
N GLU A 103 -6.29 -10.28 -11.48
CA GLU A 103 -5.35 -10.08 -12.59
C GLU A 103 -5.65 -8.83 -13.43
N GLU A 104 -6.90 -8.37 -13.50
CA GLU A 104 -7.25 -7.13 -14.21
C GLU A 104 -6.74 -5.88 -13.48
N PHE A 105 -6.58 -5.97 -12.16
CA PHE A 105 -6.12 -4.87 -11.31
C PHE A 105 -4.64 -4.99 -10.94
N ALA A 106 -4.05 -6.17 -11.09
CA ALA A 106 -2.65 -6.43 -10.80
C ALA A 106 -1.72 -5.59 -11.70
N GLY A 107 -0.73 -4.92 -11.09
CA GLY A 107 0.28 -4.13 -11.81
C GLY A 107 -0.12 -2.70 -12.17
N TYR A 108 -1.39 -2.31 -11.96
CA TYR A 108 -1.84 -0.93 -12.09
C TYR A 108 -1.65 -0.14 -10.79
N ASN A 109 -1.47 1.17 -10.91
CA ASN A 109 -1.38 2.02 -9.72
C ASN A 109 -2.78 2.29 -9.11
N PRO A 110 -2.88 2.69 -7.82
CA PRO A 110 -4.17 2.87 -7.15
C PRO A 110 -5.13 3.86 -7.83
N HIS A 111 -4.60 4.86 -8.55
CA HIS A 111 -5.43 5.81 -9.27
C HIS A 111 -6.08 5.17 -10.50
N GLU A 112 -5.34 4.34 -11.23
CA GLU A 112 -5.84 3.57 -12.37
C GLU A 112 -6.87 2.52 -11.93
N CYS A 113 -6.60 1.77 -10.87
CA CYS A 113 -7.56 0.80 -10.32
C CYS A 113 -8.88 1.48 -9.93
N ARG A 114 -8.82 2.65 -9.27
CA ARG A 114 -10.04 3.44 -8.96
C ARG A 114 -10.79 3.88 -10.21
N ARG A 115 -10.08 4.30 -11.26
CA ARG A 115 -10.70 4.69 -12.52
C ARG A 115 -11.37 3.49 -13.20
N MET A 116 -10.74 2.32 -13.18
CA MET A 116 -11.29 1.08 -13.72
C MET A 116 -12.54 0.66 -12.96
N LEU A 117 -12.48 0.61 -11.62
CA LEU A 117 -13.64 0.31 -10.77
C LEU A 117 -14.81 1.25 -11.03
N LYS A 118 -14.57 2.57 -11.09
CA LYS A 118 -15.62 3.55 -11.43
C LYS A 118 -16.24 3.27 -12.79
N LYS A 119 -15.45 2.86 -13.78
CA LYS A 119 -15.96 2.53 -15.12
C LYS A 119 -16.84 1.27 -15.08
N THR A 120 -16.40 0.24 -14.36
CA THR A 120 -17.15 -1.02 -14.21
C THR A 120 -18.46 -0.81 -13.45
N LEU A 121 -18.42 -0.08 -12.33
CA LEU A 121 -19.60 0.26 -11.53
C LEU A 121 -20.62 1.07 -12.32
N ARG A 122 -20.16 2.02 -13.15
CA ARG A 122 -21.04 2.73 -14.07
C ARG A 122 -21.64 1.83 -15.15
N GLY A 123 -20.89 0.84 -15.62
CA GLY A 123 -21.36 -0.17 -16.57
C GLY A 123 -22.52 -0.99 -16.04
N ILE A 124 -22.58 -1.22 -14.72
CA ILE A 124 -23.68 -1.91 -14.03
C ILE A 124 -24.77 -0.95 -13.50
N GLY A 125 -24.74 0.33 -13.90
CA GLY A 125 -25.81 1.29 -13.64
C GLY A 125 -25.64 2.19 -12.42
N TRP A 126 -24.47 2.20 -11.77
CA TRP A 126 -24.24 3.09 -10.63
C TRP A 126 -24.02 4.54 -11.05
N SER A 127 -24.49 5.47 -10.23
CA SER A 127 -24.14 6.89 -10.38
C SER A 127 -22.66 7.13 -10.05
N ILE A 128 -22.12 8.24 -10.55
CA ILE A 128 -20.73 8.63 -10.30
C ILE A 128 -20.47 8.80 -8.80
N ASP A 129 -21.42 9.42 -8.10
CA ASP A 129 -21.28 9.74 -6.68
C ASP A 129 -21.34 8.46 -5.84
N ARG A 130 -22.32 7.59 -6.06
CA ARG A 130 -22.42 6.29 -5.37
C ARG A 130 -21.18 5.43 -5.61
N ALA A 131 -20.70 5.36 -6.85
CA ALA A 131 -19.47 4.62 -7.15
C ALA A 131 -18.23 5.24 -6.48
N HIS A 132 -18.21 6.56 -6.33
CA HIS A 132 -17.11 7.22 -5.63
C HIS A 132 -17.13 6.94 -4.13
N GLU A 133 -18.30 7.07 -3.50
CA GLU A 133 -18.55 6.82 -2.07
C GLU A 133 -18.22 5.37 -1.72
N ALA A 134 -18.77 4.39 -2.44
CA ALA A 134 -18.52 2.98 -2.15
C ALA A 134 -17.04 2.58 -2.25
N ILE A 135 -16.27 3.16 -3.18
CA ILE A 135 -14.83 2.93 -3.25
C ILE A 135 -14.10 3.54 -2.05
N GLN A 136 -14.54 4.71 -1.56
CA GLN A 136 -13.99 5.30 -0.34
C GLN A 136 -14.35 4.47 0.88
N ASP A 137 -15.58 4.03 1.00
CA ASP A 137 -16.09 3.21 2.09
C ASP A 137 -15.40 1.85 2.13
N ALA A 138 -15.19 1.20 0.98
CA ALA A 138 -14.47 -0.07 0.91
C ALA A 138 -13.03 0.08 1.42
N LYS A 139 -12.35 1.16 1.01
CA LYS A 139 -11.01 1.48 1.52
C LYS A 139 -11.03 1.76 3.02
N TYR A 140 -12.03 2.49 3.51
CA TYR A 140 -12.19 2.81 4.93
C TYR A 140 -12.42 1.54 5.75
N TRP A 141 -13.30 0.66 5.27
CA TRP A 141 -13.65 -0.61 5.92
C TRP A 141 -12.44 -1.54 6.03
N LEU A 142 -11.60 -1.62 4.99
CA LEU A 142 -10.35 -2.40 5.06
C LEU A 142 -9.45 -1.89 6.19
N ASN A 143 -9.23 -0.58 6.23
CA ASN A 143 -8.23 0.03 7.09
C ASN A 143 -8.64 0.10 8.55
N ASN A 144 -9.94 0.14 8.84
CA ASN A 144 -10.45 0.38 10.20
C ASN A 144 -11.16 -0.83 10.81
N THR A 145 -11.54 -1.83 10.00
CA THR A 145 -12.40 -2.92 10.46
C THR A 145 -11.78 -4.30 10.19
N SER A 146 -10.75 -4.41 9.34
CA SER A 146 -10.09 -5.70 9.07
C SER A 146 -9.41 -6.26 10.33
N PRO A 147 -9.80 -7.46 10.81
CA PRO A 147 -9.21 -8.08 11.99
C PRO A 147 -7.69 -8.24 11.91
N ALA A 148 -7.19 -8.53 10.70
CA ALA A 148 -5.76 -8.74 10.43
C ALA A 148 -4.93 -7.45 10.50
N LEU A 149 -5.54 -6.27 10.28
CA LEU A 149 -4.87 -4.97 10.40
C LEU A 149 -5.06 -4.34 11.79
N THR A 150 -6.09 -4.76 12.54
CA THR A 150 -6.31 -4.35 13.93
C THR A 150 -5.60 -5.23 14.97
N ARG A 151 -5.14 -6.43 14.59
CA ARG A 151 -4.19 -7.20 15.39
C ARG A 151 -2.82 -6.52 15.27
N SER A 152 -2.61 -5.50 16.11
CA SER A 152 -1.25 -5.14 16.54
C SER A 152 -0.54 -6.45 16.90
N PRO A 153 0.72 -6.67 16.48
CA PRO A 153 1.48 -7.80 17.01
C PRO A 153 1.55 -7.57 18.52
N SER A 154 0.76 -8.34 19.27
CA SER A 154 0.89 -8.41 20.72
C SER A 154 2.27 -8.99 20.97
N LEU A 155 3.22 -8.13 21.31
CA LEU A 155 4.44 -8.51 22.00
C LEU A 155 4.02 -9.09 23.35
N SER A 156 3.92 -10.42 23.41
CA SER A 156 4.04 -11.23 24.62
C SER A 156 4.20 -12.69 24.25
#